data_AF-A0AAW1J8G1-F1
#
_entry.id   AF-A0AAW1J8G1-F1
#
_cell.length_a   1.000
_cell.length_b   1.000
_cell.length_c   1.000
_cell.angle_alpha   90.00
_cell.angle_beta   90.00
_cell.angle_gamma   90.00
#
_symmetry.space_group_name_H-M   'P 1'
#
loop_
_entity.id
_entity.type
_entity.pdbx_description
1 polymer ?
#
loop_
_entity_poly.entity_id
_entity_poly.type
_entity_poly.pdbx_seq_one_letter_code
_entity_poly.pdbx_strand_id
1 'polypeptide(L)'
;MQYLERRECEYDHKITVDFYKEGEETEPLVTGVIVFMATPDIVSNKYYLGPAPMNEMAWQIATAFGPCGNNRDYIFSLEKAMREINHEDDYVVELANEVRKVLDVAKGIAQENMLTVKDLIPSLQLRPRQEAVAMDS
;
A
#
# COMPACT_ATOMS: atom_id res chain seq x y z
N MET A 1 12.78 -15.86 -16.06
CA MET A 1 12.34 -16.76 -14.97
C MET A 1 13.03 -16.48 -13.65
N GLN A 2 14.36 -16.54 -13.55
CA GLN A 2 15.10 -16.36 -12.29
C GLN A 2 14.80 -15.05 -11.52
N TYR A 3 14.46 -13.97 -12.22
CA TYR A 3 14.03 -12.71 -11.58
C TYR A 3 12.70 -12.86 -10.83
N LEU A 4 11.70 -13.47 -11.46
CA LEU A 4 10.37 -13.67 -10.86
C LEU A 4 10.45 -14.63 -9.69
N GLU A 5 11.25 -15.69 -9.78
CA GLU A 5 11.46 -16.65 -8.69
C GLU A 5 12.07 -16.00 -7.44
N ARG A 6 12.86 -14.94 -7.59
CA ARG A 6 13.40 -14.18 -6.45
C ARG A 6 12.40 -13.18 -5.89
N ARG A 7 11.62 -12.53 -6.75
CA ARG A 7 10.65 -11.51 -6.36
C ARG A 7 9.43 -12.13 -5.68
N GLU A 8 8.93 -13.22 -6.24
CA GLU A 8 7.70 -13.91 -5.82
C GLU A 8 8.02 -15.13 -4.93
N CYS A 9 9.17 -15.12 -4.24
CA CYS A 9 9.66 -16.26 -3.46
C CYS A 9 8.85 -16.55 -2.18
N GLU A 10 7.96 -15.64 -1.80
CA GLU A 10 7.12 -15.76 -0.60
C GLU A 10 5.75 -16.39 -0.89
N TYR A 11 5.43 -16.65 -2.17
CA TYR A 11 4.24 -17.40 -2.58
C TYR A 11 4.49 -18.91 -2.54
N ASP A 12 3.46 -19.68 -2.22
CA ASP A 12 3.55 -21.13 -2.06
C ASP A 12 3.19 -21.92 -3.34
N HIS A 13 2.54 -21.28 -4.31
CA HIS A 13 2.15 -21.92 -5.56
C HIS A 13 2.61 -21.14 -6.80
N LYS A 14 3.08 -21.90 -7.80
CA LYS A 14 3.29 -21.44 -9.18
C LYS A 14 2.43 -22.29 -10.10
N ILE A 15 1.35 -21.72 -10.61
CA ILE A 15 0.39 -22.41 -11.45
C ILE A 15 0.45 -21.87 -12.88
N THR A 16 -0.13 -22.65 -13.78
CA THR A 16 -0.30 -22.28 -15.18
C THR A 16 -1.80 -22.17 -15.46
N VAL A 17 -2.23 -21.05 -16.01
CA VAL A 17 -3.63 -20.78 -16.36
C VAL A 17 -3.75 -20.35 -17.81
N ASP A 18 -4.96 -20.49 -18.35
CA ASP A 18 -5.31 -19.95 -19.64
C ASP A 18 -5.92 -18.55 -19.46
N PHE A 19 -5.46 -17.59 -20.25
CA PHE A 19 -5.89 -16.19 -20.20
C PHE A 19 -6.89 -15.91 -21.31
N TYR A 20 -8.06 -15.45 -20.91
CA TYR A 20 -9.19 -15.17 -21.79
C TYR A 20 -9.36 -13.66 -21.92
N LYS A 21 -9.78 -13.23 -23.10
CA LYS A 21 -10.14 -11.84 -23.33
C LYS A 21 -11.57 -11.62 -22.82
N GLU A 22 -11.85 -10.43 -22.32
CA GLU A 22 -13.21 -10.08 -21.89
C GLU A 22 -14.23 -10.28 -23.02
N GLY A 23 -15.31 -11.01 -22.71
CA GLY A 23 -16.36 -11.37 -23.66
C GLY A 23 -16.07 -12.62 -24.50
N GLU A 24 -14.89 -13.25 -24.37
CA GLU A 24 -14.49 -14.45 -25.12
C GLU A 24 -14.14 -15.59 -24.14
N GLU A 25 -15.14 -16.39 -23.72
CA GLU A 25 -14.96 -17.45 -22.70
C GLU A 25 -14.61 -18.82 -23.29
N THR A 26 -14.76 -19.01 -24.59
CA THR A 26 -14.64 -20.34 -25.23
C THR A 26 -13.23 -20.68 -25.67
N GLU A 27 -12.45 -19.69 -26.10
CA GLU A 27 -11.09 -19.88 -26.59
C GLU A 27 -10.14 -18.93 -25.86
N PRO A 28 -9.05 -19.45 -25.26
CA PRO A 28 -8.10 -18.60 -24.56
C PRO A 28 -7.26 -17.79 -25.55
N LEU A 29 -7.04 -16.52 -25.23
CA LEU A 29 -6.15 -15.64 -25.99
C LEU A 29 -4.68 -16.08 -25.85
N VAL A 30 -4.30 -16.48 -24.63
CA VAL A 30 -2.96 -16.99 -24.33
C VAL A 30 -3.09 -18.19 -23.39
N THR A 31 -2.61 -19.35 -23.83
CA THR A 31 -2.49 -20.52 -22.96
C THR A 31 -1.15 -20.50 -22.22
N GLY A 32 -1.10 -21.11 -21.04
CA GLY A 32 0.20 -21.35 -20.41
C GLY A 32 0.73 -20.17 -19.59
N VAL A 33 -0.11 -19.23 -19.17
CA VAL A 33 0.29 -18.06 -18.39
C VAL A 33 0.68 -18.48 -16.98
N ILE A 34 1.88 -18.09 -16.54
CA ILE A 34 2.39 -18.40 -15.21
C ILE A 34 1.82 -17.41 -14.21
N VAL A 35 1.19 -17.92 -13.16
CA VAL A 35 0.67 -17.13 -12.03
C VAL A 35 1.32 -17.62 -10.74
N PHE A 36 1.85 -16.68 -9.95
CA PHE A 36 2.29 -16.92 -8.59
C PHE A 36 1.12 -16.60 -7.65
N MET A 37 0.74 -17.54 -6.80
CA MET A 37 -0.40 -17.38 -5.90
C MET A 37 -0.05 -17.84 -4.50
N ALA A 38 -0.68 -17.19 -3.52
CA ALA A 38 -0.60 -17.51 -2.11
C ALA A 38 -1.89 -18.23 -1.69
N THR A 39 -1.78 -19.34 -0.96
CA THR A 39 -2.95 -20.02 -0.39
C THR A 39 -3.20 -19.62 1.08
N PRO A 40 -4.38 -19.94 1.63
CA PRO A 40 -4.64 -19.82 3.07
C PRO A 40 -3.89 -20.83 3.97
N ASP A 41 -3.06 -21.71 3.41
CA ASP A 41 -2.26 -22.64 4.22
C ASP A 41 -1.13 -21.88 4.93
N ILE A 42 -1.30 -21.66 6.23
CA ILE A 42 -0.35 -20.92 7.06
C ILE A 42 0.99 -21.63 7.24
N VAL A 43 1.09 -22.93 6.92
CA VAL A 43 2.35 -23.68 6.98
C VAL A 43 3.24 -23.30 5.79
N SER A 44 2.68 -23.23 4.60
CA SER A 44 3.38 -22.84 3.37
C SER A 44 3.45 -21.32 3.20
N ASN A 45 2.37 -20.62 3.53
CA ASN A 45 2.22 -19.16 3.45
C ASN A 45 2.11 -18.54 4.85
N LYS A 46 3.26 -18.40 5.51
CA LYS A 46 3.38 -17.78 6.84
C LYS A 46 2.91 -16.32 6.92
N TYR A 47 2.68 -15.66 5.79
CA TYR A 47 2.26 -14.26 5.71
C TYR A 47 0.75 -14.10 5.50
N TYR A 48 0.00 -15.19 5.36
CA TYR A 48 -1.46 -15.13 5.28
C TYR A 48 -2.05 -14.67 6.62
N LEU A 49 -2.68 -13.49 6.61
CA LEU A 49 -3.33 -12.91 7.80
C LEU A 49 -4.80 -13.30 7.95
N GLY A 50 -5.41 -13.87 6.90
CA GLY A 50 -6.84 -14.18 6.87
C GLY A 50 -7.72 -13.01 6.42
N PRO A 51 -9.04 -13.26 6.31
CA PRO A 51 -10.01 -12.20 6.08
C PRO A 51 -10.06 -11.27 7.30
N ALA A 52 -10.24 -9.97 7.05
CA ALA A 52 -10.34 -8.96 8.08
C ALA A 52 -11.44 -7.93 7.74
N PRO A 53 -12.00 -7.23 8.73
CA PRO A 53 -12.91 -6.11 8.49
C PRO A 53 -12.26 -5.01 7.64
N MET A 54 -13.05 -4.38 6.76
CA MET A 54 -12.57 -3.35 5.82
C MET A 54 -11.82 -2.21 6.51
N ASN A 55 -12.35 -1.72 7.64
CA ASN A 55 -11.75 -0.65 8.43
C ASN A 55 -10.39 -1.04 9.04
N GLU A 56 -10.23 -2.30 9.47
CA GLU A 56 -8.97 -2.80 10.03
C GLU A 56 -7.90 -2.92 8.95
N MET A 57 -8.26 -3.46 7.78
CA MET A 57 -7.38 -3.51 6.61
C MET A 57 -6.96 -2.11 6.17
N ALA A 58 -7.91 -1.17 6.09
CA ALA A 58 -7.63 0.21 5.72
C ALA A 58 -6.66 0.89 6.70
N TRP A 59 -6.83 0.68 8.00
CA TRP A 59 -5.92 1.21 9.02
C TRP A 59 -4.51 0.63 8.88
N GLN A 60 -4.41 -0.69 8.73
CA GLN A 60 -3.13 -1.37 8.55
C GLN A 60 -2.42 -0.85 7.29
N ILE A 61 -3.12 -0.74 6.16
CA ILE A 61 -2.56 -0.25 4.90
C ILE A 61 -2.14 1.22 5.01
N ALA A 62 -2.93 2.06 5.67
CA ALA A 62 -2.65 3.49 5.81
C ALA A 62 -1.36 3.77 6.58
N THR A 63 -1.01 2.93 7.56
CA THR A 63 0.14 3.13 8.45
C THR A 63 1.34 2.23 8.17
N ALA A 64 1.17 1.13 7.42
CA ALA A 64 2.25 0.19 7.16
C ALA A 64 3.29 0.75 6.18
N PHE A 65 4.57 0.49 6.49
CA PHE A 65 5.72 0.84 5.68
C PHE A 65 6.71 -0.32 5.66
N GLY A 66 7.33 -0.56 4.50
CA GLY A 66 8.37 -1.57 4.33
C GLY A 66 9.51 -1.08 3.46
N PRO A 67 10.46 -1.96 3.08
CA PRO A 67 11.61 -1.61 2.25
C PRO A 67 11.24 -0.95 0.90
N CYS A 68 10.02 -1.21 0.41
CA CYS A 68 9.51 -0.69 -0.86
C CYS A 68 8.64 0.57 -0.73
N GLY A 69 8.50 1.16 0.46
CA GLY A 69 7.69 2.35 0.67
C GLY A 69 6.45 2.12 1.56
N ASN A 70 5.52 3.07 1.53
CA ASN A 70 4.26 2.96 2.27
C ASN A 70 3.28 2.02 1.53
N ASN A 71 2.54 1.22 2.29
CA ASN A 71 1.58 0.27 1.73
C ASN A 71 0.39 0.99 1.05
N ARG A 72 -0.01 2.17 1.54
CA ARG A 72 -1.05 2.99 0.87
C ARG A 72 -0.68 3.40 -0.57
N ASP A 73 0.61 3.55 -0.88
CA ASP A 73 1.02 3.93 -2.24
C ASP A 73 0.82 2.76 -3.21
N TYR A 74 0.95 1.53 -2.72
CA TYR A 74 0.64 0.31 -3.47
C TYR A 74 -0.84 0.24 -3.84
N ILE A 75 -1.75 0.37 -2.87
CA ILE A 75 -3.19 0.27 -3.14
C ILE A 75 -3.68 1.38 -4.09
N PHE A 76 -3.16 2.60 -3.97
CA PHE A 76 -3.51 3.70 -4.88
C PHE A 76 -2.96 3.50 -6.29
N SER A 77 -1.76 2.92 -6.42
CA SER A 77 -1.19 2.58 -7.72
C SER A 77 -1.99 1.47 -8.40
N LEU A 78 -2.47 0.48 -7.63
CA LEU A 78 -3.33 -0.59 -8.13
C LEU A 78 -4.67 -0.04 -8.63
N GLU A 79 -5.39 0.73 -7.78
CA GLU A 79 -6.65 1.37 -8.15
C GLU A 79 -6.50 2.23 -9.42
N LYS A 80 -5.42 3.01 -9.52
CA LYS A 80 -5.13 3.81 -10.69
C LYS A 80 -4.91 2.96 -11.95
N ALA A 81 -4.07 1.93 -11.87
CA ALA A 81 -3.76 1.08 -13.01
C ALA A 81 -5.00 0.34 -13.55
N MET A 82 -5.85 -0.15 -12.65
CA MET A 82 -7.11 -0.82 -13.01
C MET A 82 -8.08 0.11 -13.74
N ARG A 83 -8.20 1.36 -13.29
CA ARG A 83 -8.98 2.39 -13.96
C ARG A 83 -8.41 2.79 -15.32
N GLU A 84 -7.08 2.88 -15.46
CA GLU A 84 -6.43 3.21 -16.73
C GLU A 84 -6.68 2.15 -17.82
N ILE A 85 -6.86 0.88 -17.45
CA ILE A 85 -7.25 -0.20 -18.36
C ILE A 85 -8.76 -0.39 -18.47
N ASN A 86 -9.56 0.47 -17.83
CA ASN A 86 -11.03 0.41 -17.82
C ASN A 86 -11.61 -0.91 -17.26
N HIS A 87 -10.90 -1.53 -16.30
CA HIS A 87 -11.31 -2.73 -15.56
C HIS A 87 -11.16 -2.49 -14.05
N GLU A 88 -12.01 -1.63 -13.50
CA GLU A 88 -12.05 -1.36 -12.06
C GLU A 88 -12.58 -2.55 -11.27
N ASP A 89 -12.13 -2.67 -10.01
CA ASP A 89 -12.62 -3.66 -9.06
C ASP A 89 -13.21 -2.93 -7.86
N ASP A 90 -14.49 -3.17 -7.59
CA ASP A 90 -15.26 -2.48 -6.56
C ASP A 90 -14.62 -2.61 -5.17
N TYR A 91 -14.04 -3.78 -4.87
CA TYR A 91 -13.39 -4.03 -3.58
C TYR A 91 -12.08 -3.25 -3.46
N VAL A 92 -11.27 -3.19 -4.52
CA VAL A 92 -10.04 -2.37 -4.56
C VAL A 92 -10.37 -0.88 -4.40
N VAL A 93 -11.40 -0.41 -5.09
CA VAL A 93 -11.86 0.99 -5.02
C VAL A 93 -12.39 1.32 -3.62
N GLU A 94 -13.22 0.44 -3.04
CA GLU A 94 -13.74 0.60 -1.67
C GLU A 94 -12.60 0.65 -0.65
N LEU A 95 -11.66 -0.30 -0.71
CA LEU A 95 -10.51 -0.35 0.19
C LEU A 95 -9.63 0.89 0.07
N ALA A 96 -9.35 1.36 -1.16
CA ALA A 96 -8.60 2.60 -1.38
C ALA A 96 -9.32 3.82 -0.78
N ASN A 97 -10.65 3.89 -0.89
CA ASN A 97 -11.44 4.96 -0.30
C ASN A 97 -11.41 4.92 1.23
N GLU A 98 -11.49 3.74 1.85
CA GLU A 98 -11.36 3.60 3.31
C GLU A 98 -9.97 4.01 3.79
N VAL A 99 -8.91 3.66 3.05
CA VAL A 99 -7.54 4.13 3.35
C VAL A 99 -7.46 5.66 3.31
N ARG A 100 -8.08 6.32 2.32
CA ARG A 100 -8.13 7.80 2.26
C ARG A 100 -8.83 8.40 3.48
N LYS A 101 -9.96 7.81 3.91
CA LYS A 101 -10.69 8.26 5.12
C LYS A 101 -9.81 8.17 6.37
N VAL A 102 -9.09 7.06 6.56
CA VAL A 102 -8.16 6.90 7.70
C VAL A 102 -7.09 7.99 7.68
N LEU A 103 -6.52 8.30 6.50
CA LEU A 103 -5.49 9.33 6.37
C LEU A 103 -6.03 10.74 6.66
N ASP A 104 -7.26 11.04 6.28
CA ASP A 104 -7.87 12.34 6.57
C ASP A 104 -8.20 12.52 8.05
N VAL A 105 -8.66 11.46 8.73
CA VAL A 105 -8.79 11.45 10.20
C VAL A 105 -7.44 11.72 10.86
N ALA A 106 -6.37 11.05 10.43
CA ALA A 106 -5.03 11.25 10.98
C ALA A 106 -4.53 12.70 10.80
N LYS A 107 -4.80 13.33 9.64
CA LYS A 107 -4.47 14.74 9.39
C LYS A 107 -5.29 15.67 10.28
N GLY A 108 -6.59 15.41 10.46
CA GLY A 108 -7.47 16.21 11.31
C GLY A 108 -6.99 16.24 12.76
N ILE A 109 -6.62 15.07 13.30
CA ILE A 109 -6.05 14.95 14.65
C ILE A 109 -4.72 15.72 14.76
N ALA A 110 -3.84 15.61 13.75
CA ALA A 110 -2.57 16.35 13.76
C ALA A 110 -2.78 17.88 13.72
N GLN A 111 -3.77 18.35 12.96
CA GLN A 111 -4.10 19.78 12.88
C GLN A 111 -4.71 20.31 14.18
N GLU A 112 -5.63 19.57 14.81
CA GLU A 112 -6.23 19.92 16.10
C GLU A 112 -5.18 19.97 17.21
N ASN A 113 -4.28 18.98 17.28
CA ASN A 113 -3.16 18.98 18.21
C ASN A 113 -2.18 20.14 17.95
N MET A 114 -1.97 20.52 16.68
CA MET A 114 -1.11 21.67 16.37
C MET A 114 -1.77 23.02 16.71
N LEU A 115 -3.10 23.13 16.62
CA LEU A 115 -3.86 24.31 17.06
C LEU A 115 -3.79 24.46 18.59
N THR A 116 -4.05 23.39 19.35
CA THR A 116 -3.99 23.42 20.81
C THR A 116 -2.57 23.71 21.35
N VAL A 117 -1.52 23.19 20.70
CA VAL A 117 -0.13 23.50 21.07
C VAL A 117 0.23 24.97 20.80
N LYS A 118 -0.29 25.58 19.73
CA LYS A 118 -0.06 27.02 19.44
C LYS A 118 -0.71 27.93 20.47
N ASP A 119 -1.87 27.54 21.01
CA ASP A 119 -2.57 28.31 22.04
C ASP A 119 -1.90 28.19 23.44
N LEU A 120 -1.11 27.14 23.66
CA LEU A 120 -0.40 26.90 24.93
C LEU A 120 1.05 27.42 24.96
N ILE A 121 1.61 27.88 23.84
CA ILE A 121 2.96 28.45 23.78
C ILE A 121 2.86 29.96 23.48
N PRO A 122 2.99 30.85 24.48
CA PRO A 122 3.31 32.24 24.21
C PRO A 122 4.63 32.27 23.45
N SER A 123 4.64 32.97 22.32
CA SER A 123 5.76 33.14 21.39
C SER A 123 7.15 33.17 22.05
N LEU A 124 7.77 31.99 22.16
CA LEU A 124 9.19 31.85 22.47
C LEU A 124 9.95 32.35 21.23
N GLN A 125 10.33 33.64 21.27
CA GLN A 125 11.28 34.21 20.33
C GLN A 125 12.59 33.41 20.41
N LEU A 126 12.76 32.48 19.47
CA LEU A 126 14.03 31.82 19.22
C LEU A 126 15.04 32.91 18.83
N ARG A 127 15.95 33.24 19.75
CA ARG A 127 17.09 34.09 19.43
C ARG A 127 17.99 33.33 18.43
N PRO A 128 18.54 34.00 17.40
CA PRO A 128 19.47 33.37 16.48
C PRO A 128 20.68 32.85 17.24
N ARG A 129 20.99 31.56 17.08
CA ARG A 129 22.18 30.93 17.62
C ARG A 129 23.36 31.38 16.77
N GLN A 130 24.38 32.00 17.38
CA GLN A 130 25.58 32.45 16.67
C GLN A 130 26.24 31.28 15.95
N GLU A 131 26.54 31.50 14.66
CA GLU A 131 27.20 30.55 13.78
C GLU A 131 28.59 30.17 14.32
N ALA A 132 28.88 28.86 14.34
CA ALA A 132 30.21 28.38 14.63
C ALA A 132 31.10 28.65 13.41
N VAL A 133 32.13 29.48 13.61
CA VAL A 133 33.20 29.71 12.65
C VAL A 133 33.99 28.40 12.51
N ALA A 134 33.93 27.79 11.32
CA ALA A 134 34.87 26.74 10.93
C ALA A 134 36.22 27.40 10.65
N MET A 135 37.26 26.99 11.38
CA MET A 135 38.64 27.29 11.03
C MET A 135 39.13 26.20 10.07
N ASP A 136 39.58 26.61 8.88
CA ASP A 136 40.31 25.77 7.93
C ASP A 136 41.62 25.28 8.52
N SER A 137 41.94 24.00 8.27
CA SER A 137 43.29 23.44 8.17
C SER A 137 43.27 22.15 7.36
#